data_AF-A0A9X1L972-F1
#
_entry.id   AF-A0A9X1L972-F1
#
_cell.length_a   1.000
_cell.length_b   1.000
_cell.length_c   1.000
_cell.angle_alpha   90.00
_cell.angle_beta   90.00
_cell.angle_gamma   90.00
#
_symmetry.space_group_name_H-M   'P 1'
#
loop_
_entity.id
_entity.type
_entity.pdbx_description
1 polymer ?
#
loop_
_entity_poly.entity_id
_entity_poly.type
_entity_poly.pdbx_seq_one_letter_code
_entity_poly.pdbx_strand_id
1 'polypeptide(L)'
;MSDPTQPTPYDRIGGEAGVRRLTQRFYELMDSLPEAAACRAIHPPSLGNSEQKLFEYLTGWLGGPPLFVERHGPPMLRRRHLHAPIAGPEIEGWLACFRRAWAETVADQALGALVLPQVEGLARHMRNRAEG
;
A
#
# COMPACT_ATOMS: atom_id res chain seq x y z
N MET A 1 -9.89 23.51 4.66
CA MET A 1 -9.36 23.38 6.03
C MET A 1 -10.16 22.27 6.68
N SER A 2 -9.55 21.13 6.98
CA SER A 2 -10.24 20.02 7.65
C SER A 2 -10.60 20.43 9.07
N ASP A 3 -11.80 20.09 9.50
CA ASP A 3 -12.31 20.30 10.85
C ASP A 3 -11.45 19.48 11.83
N PRO A 4 -10.78 20.09 12.83
CA PRO A 4 -9.89 19.40 13.78
C PRO A 4 -10.62 18.38 14.68
N THR A 5 -11.93 18.20 14.51
CA THR A 5 -12.77 17.29 15.31
C THR A 5 -13.03 15.93 14.65
N GLN A 6 -12.74 15.74 13.35
CA GLN A 6 -12.96 14.44 12.69
C GLN A 6 -11.69 13.58 12.70
N PRO A 7 -11.78 12.32 13.16
CA PRO A 7 -10.63 11.41 13.16
C PRO A 7 -10.16 11.15 11.74
N THR A 8 -8.84 11.22 11.53
CA THR A 8 -8.22 10.94 10.23
C THR A 8 -8.37 9.45 9.87
N PRO A 9 -8.20 9.06 8.58
CA PRO A 9 -8.05 7.65 8.21
C PRO A 9 -6.97 6.92 9.03
N TYR A 10 -5.88 7.61 9.39
CA TYR A 10 -4.83 7.10 10.25
C TYR A 10 -5.30 6.84 11.68
N ASP A 11 -6.11 7.72 12.26
CA ASP A 11 -6.70 7.48 13.59
C ASP A 11 -7.68 6.30 13.55
N ARG A 12 -8.51 6.24 12.51
CA ARG A 12 -9.55 5.20 12.32
C ARG A 12 -8.98 3.80 12.08
N ILE A 13 -7.82 3.68 11.43
CA ILE A 13 -7.15 2.38 11.25
C ILE A 13 -6.46 1.88 12.54
N GLY A 14 -6.36 2.74 13.56
CA GLY A 14 -5.68 2.45 14.84
C GLY A 14 -4.24 2.97 14.90
N GLY A 15 -3.94 4.05 14.18
CA GLY A 15 -2.65 4.72 14.17
C GLY A 15 -1.51 3.81 13.70
N GLU A 16 -0.32 4.02 14.26
CA GLU A 16 0.91 3.30 13.87
C GLU A 16 0.72 1.79 13.92
N ALA A 17 0.14 1.27 15.01
CA ALA A 17 -0.08 -0.16 15.18
C ALA A 17 -1.02 -0.73 14.10
N GLY A 18 -2.03 0.03 13.68
CA GLY A 18 -2.92 -0.33 12.57
C GLY A 18 -2.18 -0.43 11.24
N VAL A 19 -1.40 0.59 10.90
CA VAL A 19 -0.62 0.63 9.66
C VAL A 19 0.43 -0.50 9.64
N ARG A 20 1.13 -0.76 10.75
CA ARG A 20 2.10 -1.85 10.85
C ARG A 20 1.46 -3.22 10.61
N ARG A 21 0.32 -3.50 11.26
CA ARG A 21 -0.41 -4.77 11.03
C ARG A 21 -0.80 -4.93 9.56
N LEU A 22 -1.32 -3.87 8.94
CA LEU A 22 -1.70 -3.89 7.53
C LEU A 22 -0.48 -4.19 6.63
N THR A 23 0.63 -3.47 6.80
CA THR A 23 1.80 -3.62 5.92
C THR A 23 2.51 -4.95 6.12
N GLN A 24 2.63 -5.41 7.36
CA GLN A 24 3.18 -6.73 7.65
C GLN A 24 2.33 -7.81 6.96
N ARG A 25 1.00 -7.76 7.16
CA ARG A 25 0.11 -8.75 6.57
C ARG A 25 0.11 -8.72 5.05
N PHE A 26 0.19 -7.52 4.46
CA PHE A 26 0.31 -7.33 3.02
C PHE A 26 1.53 -8.05 2.44
N TYR A 27 2.71 -7.93 3.05
CA TYR A 27 3.92 -8.59 2.55
C TYR A 27 3.95 -10.10 2.86
N GLU A 28 3.38 -10.56 3.97
CA GLU A 28 3.16 -11.99 4.24
C GLU A 28 2.31 -12.65 3.14
N LEU A 29 1.22 -11.98 2.72
CA LEU A 29 0.36 -12.45 1.65
C LEU A 29 1.09 -12.44 0.30
N MET A 30 1.84 -11.38 0.01
CA MET A 30 2.63 -11.30 -1.23
C MET A 30 3.66 -12.44 -1.34
N ASP A 31 4.25 -12.86 -0.22
CA ASP A 31 5.26 -13.92 -0.19
C ASP A 31 4.66 -15.34 -0.22
N SER A 32 3.34 -15.49 -0.04
CA SER A 32 2.69 -16.80 0.11
C SER A 32 1.58 -17.11 -0.91
N LEU A 33 0.92 -16.10 -1.47
CA LEU A 33 -0.21 -16.31 -2.38
C LEU A 33 0.24 -16.64 -3.82
N PRO A 34 -0.21 -17.75 -4.42
CA PRO A 34 0.09 -18.08 -5.81
C PRO A 34 -0.34 -16.99 -6.80
N GLU A 35 -1.51 -16.37 -6.58
CA GLU A 35 -2.02 -15.27 -7.40
C GLU A 35 -1.17 -13.99 -7.34
N ALA A 36 -0.31 -13.86 -6.32
CA ALA A 36 0.62 -12.75 -6.17
C ALA A 36 2.01 -13.03 -6.78
N ALA A 37 2.25 -14.21 -7.37
CA ALA A 37 3.57 -14.63 -7.83
C ALA A 37 4.25 -13.63 -8.78
N ALA A 38 3.51 -13.05 -9.73
CA ALA A 38 4.03 -12.03 -10.64
C ALA A 38 4.49 -10.77 -9.88
N CYS A 39 3.66 -10.29 -8.95
CA CYS A 39 4.00 -9.16 -8.08
C CYS A 39 5.23 -9.47 -7.22
N ARG A 40 5.29 -10.67 -6.65
CA ARG A 40 6.38 -11.10 -5.79
C ARG A 40 7.72 -11.21 -6.52
N ALA A 41 7.69 -11.65 -7.77
CA ALA A 41 8.87 -11.84 -8.62
C ALA A 41 9.61 -10.52 -8.94
N ILE A 42 8.91 -9.39 -8.92
CA ILE A 42 9.51 -8.06 -9.15
C ILE A 42 9.97 -7.37 -7.85
N HIS A 43 9.74 -7.98 -6.68
CA HIS A 43 10.23 -7.48 -5.40
C HIS A 43 11.60 -8.07 -5.06
N PRO A 44 12.42 -7.39 -4.22
CA PRO A 44 13.68 -7.93 -3.74
C PRO A 44 13.51 -9.27 -2.99
N PRO A 45 14.57 -10.08 -2.84
CA PRO A 45 14.50 -11.32 -2.06
C PRO A 45 14.03 -11.10 -0.62
N SER A 46 14.54 -10.05 0.05
CA SER A 46 14.08 -9.62 1.37
C SER A 46 13.06 -8.48 1.26
N LEU A 47 11.90 -8.66 1.89
CA LEU A 47 10.78 -7.71 1.82
C LEU A 47 10.82 -6.64 2.91
N GLY A 48 11.66 -6.77 3.95
CA GLY A 48 11.61 -5.88 5.13
C GLY A 48 11.80 -4.39 4.80
N ASN A 49 12.68 -4.06 3.84
CA ASN A 49 12.86 -2.67 3.40
C ASN A 49 11.67 -2.15 2.59
N SER A 50 10.99 -3.02 1.84
CA SER A 50 9.80 -2.67 1.08
C SER A 50 8.62 -2.43 2.03
N GLU A 51 8.47 -3.29 3.04
CA GLU A 51 7.50 -3.15 4.13
C GLU A 51 7.66 -1.83 4.88
N GLN A 52 8.87 -1.53 5.34
CA GLN A 52 9.14 -0.30 6.08
C GLN A 52 8.79 0.96 5.26
N LYS A 53 9.12 0.96 3.95
CA LYS A 53 8.77 2.07 3.06
C LYS A 53 7.27 2.20 2.82
N LEU A 54 6.55 1.08 2.68
CA LEU A 54 5.09 1.12 2.54
C LEU A 54 4.43 1.61 3.84
N PHE A 55 4.94 1.19 5.00
CA PHE A 55 4.48 1.66 6.31
C PHE A 55 4.65 3.17 6.44
N GLU A 56 5.83 3.69 6.12
CA GLU A 56 6.11 5.13 6.14
C GLU A 56 5.21 5.90 5.17
N TYR A 57 5.00 5.34 3.98
CA TYR A 57 4.14 5.94 2.96
C TYR A 57 2.69 6.01 3.42
N LEU A 58 2.11 4.89 3.87
CA LEU A 58 0.72 4.82 4.31
C LEU A 58 0.48 5.64 5.58
N THR A 59 1.46 5.73 6.48
CA THR A 59 1.36 6.58 7.68
C THR A 59 1.05 8.03 7.30
N GLY A 60 1.85 8.63 6.41
CA GLY A 60 1.61 9.99 5.95
C GLY A 60 0.39 10.11 5.03
N TRP A 61 0.18 9.13 4.14
CA TRP A 61 -0.92 9.17 3.17
C TRP A 61 -2.31 9.08 3.83
N LEU A 62 -2.43 8.35 4.96
CA LEU A 62 -3.66 8.26 5.74
C LEU A 62 -3.88 9.46 6.68
N GLY A 63 -2.98 10.44 6.70
CA GLY A 63 -3.10 11.64 7.52
C GLY A 63 -2.34 11.61 8.85
N GLY A 64 -1.49 10.61 9.08
CA GLY A 64 -0.54 10.57 10.19
C GLY A 64 0.74 11.37 9.92
N PRO A 65 1.80 11.16 10.73
CA PRO A 65 3.08 11.83 10.53
C PRO A 65 3.69 11.59 9.13
N PRO A 66 4.33 12.58 8.49
CA PRO A 66 4.80 12.48 7.11
C PRO A 66 6.13 11.71 6.96
N LEU A 67 6.24 10.54 7.58
CA LEU A 67 7.48 9.76 7.73
C LEU A 67 8.17 9.48 6.39
N PHE A 68 7.42 9.15 5.35
CA PHE A 68 8.01 8.89 4.03
C PHE A 68 8.67 10.14 3.45
N VAL A 69 8.02 11.29 3.56
CA VAL A 69 8.53 12.54 2.98
C VAL A 69 9.77 13.01 3.74
N GLU A 70 9.76 12.89 5.07
CA GLU A 70 10.90 13.22 5.92
C GLU A 70 12.14 12.39 5.58
N ARG A 71 11.97 11.09 5.27
CA ARG A 71 13.10 10.17 5.03
C ARG A 71 13.51 10.06 3.56
N HIS A 72 12.56 10.14 2.62
CA HIS A 72 12.79 9.84 1.20
C HIS A 72 12.49 11.01 0.28
N GLY A 73 11.98 12.13 0.79
CA GLY A 73 11.53 13.28 0.01
C GLY A 73 10.17 13.04 -0.67
N PRO A 74 9.82 13.86 -1.68
CA PRO A 74 8.53 13.78 -2.36
C PRO A 74 8.21 12.35 -2.86
N PRO A 75 6.95 11.89 -2.75
CA PRO A 75 6.59 10.50 -3.10
C PRO A 75 6.94 10.14 -4.54
N MET A 76 6.57 10.97 -5.52
CA MET A 76 6.80 10.75 -6.96
C MET A 76 6.61 9.27 -7.38
N LEU A 77 5.54 8.64 -6.90
CA LEU A 77 5.41 7.18 -6.85
C LEU A 77 5.64 6.54 -8.21
N ARG A 78 5.01 7.07 -9.26
CA ARG A 78 5.16 6.53 -10.61
C ARG A 78 6.63 6.47 -11.04
N ARG A 79 7.39 7.56 -10.84
CA ARG A 79 8.83 7.62 -11.15
C ARG A 79 9.61 6.57 -10.38
N ARG A 80 9.30 6.36 -9.09
CA ARG A 80 9.95 5.34 -8.26
C ARG A 80 9.65 3.92 -8.71
N HIS A 81 8.53 3.67 -9.38
CA HIS A 81 8.14 2.35 -9.86
C HIS A 81 8.63 2.02 -11.28
N LEU A 82 9.23 2.98 -12.02
CA LEU A 82 9.69 2.77 -13.41
C LEU A 82 10.80 1.73 -13.57
N HIS A 83 11.53 1.41 -12.50
CA HIS A 83 12.58 0.38 -12.54
C HIS A 83 12.02 -1.05 -12.56
N ALA A 84 10.78 -1.25 -12.09
CA ALA A 84 10.12 -2.54 -12.05
C ALA A 84 9.17 -2.69 -13.25
N PRO A 85 9.10 -3.86 -13.89
CA PRO A 85 8.14 -4.11 -14.96
C PRO A 85 6.74 -4.34 -14.37
N ILE A 86 5.82 -3.39 -14.55
CA ILE A 86 4.48 -3.44 -13.96
C ILE A 86 3.41 -3.43 -15.07
N ALA A 87 2.74 -4.56 -15.23
CA ALA A 87 1.60 -4.78 -16.11
C ALA A 87 0.38 -5.30 -15.31
N GLY A 88 -0.61 -5.89 -16.01
CA GLY A 88 -1.82 -6.43 -15.39
C GLY A 88 -1.55 -7.42 -14.24
N PRO A 89 -0.76 -8.49 -14.44
CA PRO A 89 -0.52 -9.50 -13.42
C PRO A 89 0.11 -8.96 -12.12
N GLU A 90 1.09 -8.06 -12.21
CA GLU A 90 1.74 -7.49 -11.02
C GLU A 90 0.77 -6.59 -10.23
N ILE A 91 -0.07 -5.82 -10.94
CA ILE A 91 -1.08 -4.96 -10.33
C ILE A 91 -2.16 -5.79 -9.64
N GLU A 92 -2.70 -6.82 -10.30
CA GLU A 92 -3.75 -7.64 -9.71
C GLU A 92 -3.23 -8.45 -8.53
N GLY A 93 -2.01 -8.99 -8.60
CA GLY A 93 -1.36 -9.64 -7.45
C GLY A 93 -1.15 -8.69 -6.27
N TRP A 94 -0.69 -7.46 -6.52
CA TRP A 94 -0.56 -6.43 -5.50
C TRP A 94 -1.91 -6.10 -4.85
N LEU A 95 -2.96 -5.91 -5.67
CA LEU A 95 -4.30 -5.58 -5.20
C LEU A 95 -4.96 -6.73 -4.43
N ALA A 96 -4.75 -7.98 -4.86
CA ALA A 96 -5.22 -9.15 -4.12
C ALA A 96 -4.65 -9.18 -2.70
N CYS A 97 -3.33 -8.95 -2.57
CA CYS A 97 -2.68 -8.86 -1.26
C CYS A 97 -3.22 -7.70 -0.43
N PHE A 98 -3.34 -6.50 -1.00
CA PHE A 98 -3.76 -5.31 -0.27
C PHE A 98 -5.21 -5.41 0.22
N ARG A 99 -6.13 -5.85 -0.65
CA ARG A 99 -7.55 -6.03 -0.29
C ARG A 99 -7.71 -7.06 0.82
N ARG A 100 -7.00 -8.19 0.72
CA ARG A 100 -7.07 -9.25 1.72
C ARG A 100 -6.44 -8.82 3.04
N ALA A 101 -5.27 -8.17 3.02
CA ALA A 101 -4.66 -7.61 4.22
C ALA A 101 -5.59 -6.61 4.90
N TRP A 102 -6.18 -5.69 4.13
CA TRP A 102 -7.15 -4.74 4.64
C TRP A 102 -8.34 -5.42 5.32
N ALA A 103 -8.96 -6.40 4.66
CA ALA A 103 -10.10 -7.13 5.19
C ALA A 103 -9.78 -7.89 6.49
N GLU A 104 -8.55 -8.40 6.62
CA GLU A 104 -8.10 -9.14 7.80
C GLU A 104 -7.64 -8.23 8.95
N THR A 105 -7.17 -7.01 8.68
CA THR A 105 -6.54 -6.14 9.70
C THR A 105 -7.33 -4.88 10.06
N VAL A 106 -8.31 -4.48 9.26
CA VAL A 106 -9.06 -3.22 9.42
C VAL A 106 -10.56 -3.52 9.59
N ALA A 107 -11.07 -3.35 10.81
CA ALA A 107 -12.47 -3.64 11.15
C ALA A 107 -13.46 -2.58 10.62
N ASP A 108 -13.01 -1.34 10.42
CA ASP A 108 -13.86 -0.24 9.95
C ASP A 108 -14.16 -0.37 8.45
N GLN A 109 -15.31 -0.97 8.14
CA GLN A 109 -15.78 -1.17 6.77
C GLN A 109 -16.03 0.15 6.03
N ALA A 110 -16.52 1.17 6.73
CA ALA A 110 -16.76 2.48 6.15
C ALA A 110 -15.44 3.16 5.76
N LEU A 111 -14.35 2.91 6.51
CA LEU A 111 -13.02 3.36 6.12
C LEU A 111 -12.54 2.63 4.86
N GLY A 112 -12.77 1.31 4.77
CA GLY A 112 -12.45 0.52 3.59
C GLY A 112 -13.12 1.06 2.32
N ALA A 113 -14.40 1.43 2.40
CA ALA A 113 -15.15 2.02 1.29
C ALA A 113 -14.56 3.37 0.81
N LEU A 114 -13.90 4.12 1.70
CA LEU A 114 -13.24 5.39 1.37
C LEU A 114 -11.83 5.19 0.80
N VAL A 115 -11.07 4.22 1.34
CA VAL A 115 -9.64 4.06 1.08
C VAL A 115 -9.35 3.13 -0.09
N LEU A 116 -10.01 1.97 -0.18
CA LEU A 116 -9.69 0.94 -1.16
C LEU A 116 -9.83 1.44 -2.62
N PRO A 117 -10.88 2.19 -3.01
CA PRO A 117 -10.97 2.71 -4.38
C PRO A 117 -9.82 3.64 -4.77
N GLN A 118 -9.31 4.42 -3.82
CA GLN A 118 -8.17 5.33 -4.06
C GLN A 118 -6.87 4.55 -4.25
N VAL A 119 -6.65 3.53 -3.42
CA VAL A 119 -5.52 2.62 -3.53
C VAL A 119 -5.56 1.89 -4.88
N GLU A 120 -6.73 1.42 -5.30
CA GLU A 120 -6.92 0.77 -6.60
C GLU A 120 -6.58 1.69 -7.78
N GLY A 121 -7.07 2.93 -7.76
CA GLY A 121 -6.73 3.94 -8.76
C GLY A 121 -5.22 4.20 -8.83
N LEU A 122 -4.57 4.29 -7.66
CA LEU A 122 -3.13 4.52 -7.57
C LEU A 122 -2.31 3.32 -8.07
N ALA A 123 -2.67 2.09 -7.68
CA ALA A 123 -2.01 0.88 -8.16
C ALA A 123 -2.10 0.77 -9.69
N ARG A 124 -3.26 1.07 -10.26
CA ARG A 124 -3.46 1.11 -11.72
C ARG A 124 -2.62 2.18 -12.40
N HIS A 125 -2.46 3.34 -11.76
CA HIS A 125 -1.59 4.41 -12.24
C HIS A 125 -0.09 4.03 -12.26
N MET A 126 0.33 2.99 -11.50
CA MET A 126 1.73 2.53 -11.50
C MET A 126 2.11 1.75 -12.77
N ARG A 127 1.13 1.27 -13.56
CA ARG A 127 1.38 0.53 -14.82
C ARG A 127 2.41 1.23 -15.69
N ASN A 128 3.43 0.50 -16.13
CA ASN A 128 4.51 1.06 -16.95
C ASN A 128 4.91 0.15 -18.12
N ARG A 129 4.24 -0.99 -18.28
CA ARG A 129 4.32 -1.84 -19.47
C ARG A 129 2.95 -2.04 -20.11
N ALA A 130 2.97 -2.23 -21.43
CA ALA A 130 1.79 -2.67 -22.17
C ALA A 130 1.48 -4.14 -21.83
N GLU A 131 0.21 -4.51 -21.93
CA GLU A 131 -0.20 -5.91 -21.94
C GLU A 131 0.29 -6.52 -23.26
N GLY A 132 1.01 -7.64 -23.17
CA GLY A 132 1.51 -8.39 -24.33
C GLY A 132 0.51 -9.41 -24.82
#